data_AF-A0A7X3RDG4-F1
#
_entry.id   AF-A0A7X3RDG4-F1
#
_cell.length_a   1.000
_cell.length_b   1.000
_cell.length_c   1.000
_cell.angle_alpha   90.00
_cell.angle_beta   90.00
_cell.angle_gamma   90.00
#
_symmetry.space_group_name_H-M   'P 1'
#
loop_
_entity.id
_entity.type
_entity.pdbx_description
1 polymer ?
#
loop_
_entity_poly.entity_id
_entity_poly.type
_entity_poly.pdbx_seq_one_letter_code
_entity_poly.pdbx_strand_id
1 'polypeptide(L)'
;MQVFKCKHFFNPLQVCLFLGIALFFACQSSPDPNIVKPEKEDIDTEINIEPVARPPTPEETFEQLKRENPGNILDVDFRTLRRLVTSKTYLDFLRQNHPIEDRYQTFDRFWQIAASHPSRYMSFLKVQLEKPDEEDAANVHLFAVHHRHVITREYHGEDRDLFQDEWEKLMNGPAVIDIGFKHFVDEAHNVLNGAHLAFFIIEITLYVEEIERADATRAGELFDKYGDQDALIWLALEDPVLIGYILKDFTDTQVLLKWMAGKFHQ
;
A
#
# COMPACT_ATOMS: atom_id res chain seq x y z
N MET A 1 61.97 -3.46 5.33
CA MET A 1 61.87 -2.53 4.17
C MET A 1 60.56 -2.86 3.47
N GLN A 2 59.50 -2.06 3.70
CA GLN A 2 59.11 -0.88 2.89
C GLN A 2 58.48 -1.32 1.55
N VAL A 3 57.23 -0.99 1.16
CA VAL A 3 56.24 0.02 1.58
C VAL A 3 54.84 -0.44 1.12
N PHE A 4 53.82 -0.27 1.96
CA PHE A 4 52.40 -0.23 1.58
C PHE A 4 52.12 1.03 0.73
N LYS A 5 51.53 0.88 -0.46
CA LYS A 5 50.90 2.00 -1.17
C LYS A 5 49.41 1.74 -1.36
N CYS A 6 48.62 2.29 -0.45
CA CYS A 6 47.27 2.77 -0.74
C CYS A 6 47.33 3.76 -1.90
N LYS A 7 46.46 3.58 -2.90
CA LYS A 7 46.02 4.68 -3.75
C LYS A 7 44.49 4.68 -3.78
N HIS A 8 43.95 5.72 -3.19
CA HIS A 8 42.56 6.11 -3.25
C HIS A 8 42.05 6.11 -4.69
N PHE A 9 40.96 5.39 -4.93
CA PHE A 9 40.13 5.54 -6.12
C PHE A 9 39.22 6.76 -5.88
N PHE A 10 39.77 7.96 -6.10
CA PHE A 10 38.97 9.18 -6.20
C PHE A 10 38.30 9.17 -7.58
N ASN A 11 36.99 8.93 -7.62
CA ASN A 11 36.20 8.84 -8.84
C ASN A 11 35.87 10.28 -9.34
N PRO A 12 36.24 10.67 -10.57
CA PRO A 12 36.20 12.06 -11.07
C PRO A 12 34.80 12.65 -11.36
N LEU A 13 33.71 12.06 -10.84
CA LEU A 13 32.34 12.53 -11.12
C LEU A 13 31.89 13.72 -10.24
N GLN A 14 32.62 14.06 -9.18
CA GLN A 14 32.27 15.17 -8.27
C GLN A 14 32.77 16.56 -8.71
N VAL A 15 33.51 16.67 -9.82
CA VAL A 15 34.02 17.96 -10.33
C VAL A 15 33.05 18.63 -11.32
N CYS A 16 32.06 17.90 -11.85
CA CYS A 16 31.06 18.46 -12.77
C CYS A 16 29.88 19.17 -12.08
N LEU A 17 29.78 19.13 -10.75
CA LEU A 17 28.64 19.69 -10.01
C LEU A 17 28.87 21.10 -9.43
N PHE A 18 30.03 21.72 -9.66
CA PHE A 18 30.36 23.07 -9.15
C PHE A 18 30.52 24.18 -10.20
N LEU A 19 30.27 23.89 -11.49
CA LEU A 19 30.40 24.87 -12.58
C LEU A 19 29.08 25.47 -13.10
N GLY A 20 27.94 25.09 -12.51
CA GLY A 20 26.62 25.63 -12.89
C GLY A 20 26.15 26.86 -12.11
N ILE A 21 26.80 27.21 -10.99
CA ILE A 21 26.34 28.27 -10.07
C ILE A 21 27.04 29.63 -10.31
N ALA A 22 28.06 29.68 -11.17
CA ALA A 22 28.85 30.90 -11.41
C ALA A 22 28.41 31.75 -12.62
N LEU A 23 27.32 31.41 -13.31
CA LEU A 23 26.86 32.14 -14.51
C LEU A 23 25.74 33.17 -14.26
N PHE A 24 25.36 33.44 -13.00
CA PHE A 24 24.34 34.47 -12.68
C PHE A 24 24.91 35.77 -12.08
N PHE A 25 26.23 35.94 -11.97
CA PHE A 25 26.85 37.13 -11.35
C PHE A 25 27.78 37.94 -12.26
N ALA A 26 27.54 37.97 -13.58
CA ALA A 26 28.36 38.76 -14.49
C ALA A 26 27.56 39.46 -15.60
N CYS A 27 26.64 40.35 -15.21
CA CYS A 27 26.20 41.48 -16.04
C CYS A 27 26.03 42.72 -15.17
N GLN A 28 27.15 43.20 -14.60
CA GLN A 28 27.27 44.59 -14.16
C GLN A 28 27.97 45.37 -15.28
N SER A 29 27.19 46.06 -16.11
CA SER A 29 27.69 47.15 -16.95
C SER A 29 27.34 48.48 -16.29
N SER A 30 28.38 49.20 -15.89
CA SER A 30 28.42 50.55 -15.32
C SER A 30 27.82 51.62 -16.28
N PRO A 31 27.40 52.79 -15.78
CA PRO A 31 26.40 53.66 -16.40
C PRO A 31 27.00 54.78 -17.25
N ASP A 32 26.18 55.40 -18.11
CA ASP A 32 26.35 56.80 -18.50
C ASP A 32 25.02 57.41 -19.02
N PRO A 33 24.86 58.75 -19.10
CA PRO A 33 23.87 59.46 -18.32
C PRO A 33 22.97 60.29 -19.23
N ASN A 34 21.65 60.07 -19.21
CA ASN A 34 20.75 61.10 -19.69
C ASN A 34 19.47 61.10 -18.88
N ILE A 35 19.32 62.21 -18.17
CA ILE A 35 18.19 62.58 -17.33
C ILE A 35 16.99 62.82 -18.24
N VAL A 36 15.95 62.01 -18.06
CA VAL A 36 14.56 62.43 -18.24
C VAL A 36 13.74 61.77 -17.11
N LYS A 37 13.39 62.53 -16.06
CA LYS A 37 12.14 62.33 -15.31
C LYS A 37 11.00 62.87 -16.19
N PRO A 38 9.73 62.42 -16.12
CA PRO A 38 9.00 61.74 -15.03
C PRO A 38 8.25 60.47 -15.55
N GLU A 39 7.60 59.61 -14.77
CA GLU A 39 6.26 59.77 -14.15
C GLU A 39 6.08 58.65 -13.12
N LYS A 40 5.50 58.97 -11.95
CA LYS A 40 5.10 57.96 -10.96
C LYS A 40 3.88 57.23 -11.52
N GLU A 41 4.05 56.02 -12.01
CA GLU A 41 2.96 55.04 -12.00
C GLU A 41 2.87 54.47 -10.59
N ASP A 42 1.84 54.88 -9.86
CA ASP A 42 1.32 54.10 -8.73
C ASP A 42 0.84 52.77 -9.29
N ILE A 43 1.72 51.77 -9.27
CA ILE A 43 1.30 50.38 -9.44
C ILE A 43 1.07 49.83 -8.03
N ASP A 44 -0.09 50.15 -7.46
CA ASP A 44 -0.74 49.30 -6.47
C ASP A 44 -1.11 47.98 -7.17
N THR A 45 -0.09 47.15 -7.45
CA THR A 45 -0.35 45.72 -7.67
C THR A 45 -0.35 45.12 -6.29
N GLU A 46 -1.52 45.14 -5.66
CA GLU A 46 -1.88 44.11 -4.71
C GLU A 46 -1.77 42.80 -5.49
N ILE A 47 -0.60 42.16 -5.45
CA ILE A 47 -0.41 40.82 -5.99
C ILE A 47 -1.29 39.95 -5.10
N ASN A 48 -2.55 39.80 -5.52
CA ASN A 48 -3.46 38.83 -4.98
C ASN A 48 -2.92 37.46 -5.39
N ILE A 49 -1.94 36.97 -4.63
CA ILE A 49 -1.52 35.58 -4.67
C ILE A 49 -2.74 34.82 -4.17
N GLU A 50 -3.58 34.35 -5.09
CA GLU A 50 -4.61 33.37 -4.74
C GLU A 50 -3.92 32.27 -3.93
N PRO A 51 -4.38 31.99 -2.70
CA PRO A 51 -3.76 30.96 -1.91
C PRO A 51 -3.89 29.66 -2.68
N VAL A 52 -2.76 29.12 -3.14
CA VAL A 52 -2.69 27.78 -3.74
C VAL A 52 -3.34 26.86 -2.72
N ALA A 53 -4.51 26.32 -3.07
CA ALA A 53 -5.29 25.48 -2.17
C ALA A 53 -4.37 24.34 -1.72
N ARG A 54 -4.01 24.36 -0.43
CA ARG A 54 -3.19 23.29 0.12
C ARG A 54 -3.99 21.99 0.04
N PRO A 55 -3.33 20.85 -0.21
CA PRO A 55 -4.02 19.59 -0.15
C PRO A 55 -4.64 19.38 1.25
N PRO A 56 -5.83 18.78 1.34
CA PRO A 56 -6.49 18.55 2.63
C PRO A 56 -5.65 17.62 3.50
N THR A 57 -5.64 17.86 4.81
CA THR A 57 -5.03 16.91 5.78
C THR A 57 -5.89 15.64 5.91
N PRO A 58 -5.36 14.55 6.50
CA PRO A 58 -6.16 13.38 6.84
C PRO A 58 -7.39 13.72 7.70
N GLU A 59 -7.27 14.61 8.69
CA GLU A 59 -8.38 15.07 9.53
C GLU A 59 -9.43 15.85 8.74
N GLU A 60 -9.00 16.73 7.83
CA GLU A 60 -9.91 17.48 6.95
C GLU A 60 -10.64 16.54 5.99
N THR A 61 -9.92 15.55 5.44
CA THR A 61 -10.48 14.50 4.60
C THR A 61 -11.47 13.65 5.38
N PHE A 62 -11.15 13.26 6.62
CA PHE A 62 -12.03 12.50 7.51
C PHE A 62 -13.36 13.24 7.72
N GLU A 63 -13.32 14.51 8.14
CA GLU A 63 -14.52 15.32 8.38
C GLU A 63 -15.34 15.51 7.10
N GLN A 64 -14.68 15.62 5.94
CA GLN A 64 -15.37 15.68 4.67
C GLN A 64 -16.07 14.36 4.32
N LEU A 65 -15.36 13.22 4.44
CA LEU A 65 -15.93 11.90 4.16
C LEU A 65 -17.10 11.57 5.09
N LYS A 66 -16.99 11.95 6.37
CA LYS A 66 -18.06 11.79 7.37
C LYS A 66 -19.32 12.58 7.00
N ARG A 67 -19.16 13.82 6.53
CA ARG A 67 -20.30 14.65 6.07
C ARG A 67 -20.92 14.14 4.77
N GLU A 68 -20.11 13.65 3.84
CA GLU A 68 -20.57 13.10 2.56
C GLU A 68 -21.28 11.75 2.71
N ASN A 69 -20.95 11.01 3.77
CA ASN A 69 -21.48 9.67 4.02
C ASN A 69 -22.26 9.62 5.34
N PRO A 70 -23.37 10.37 5.49
CA PRO A 70 -24.17 10.29 6.69
C PRO A 70 -24.81 8.90 6.79
N GLY A 71 -24.84 8.37 8.01
CA GLY A 71 -25.42 7.07 8.31
C GLY A 71 -24.49 6.21 9.15
N ASN A 72 -24.92 4.96 9.37
CA ASN A 72 -24.11 3.96 10.05
C ASN A 72 -23.08 3.38 9.06
N ILE A 73 -21.78 3.52 9.34
CA ILE A 73 -20.72 2.96 8.49
C ILE A 73 -20.72 1.41 8.50
N LEU A 74 -21.23 0.82 9.58
CA LEU A 74 -21.43 -0.61 9.79
C LEU A 74 -22.86 -1.03 9.45
N ASP A 75 -23.38 -0.54 8.32
CA ASP A 75 -24.68 -0.94 7.82
C ASP A 75 -24.63 -2.29 7.08
N VAL A 76 -25.82 -2.83 6.81
CA VAL A 76 -25.99 -4.07 6.04
C VAL A 76 -25.21 -3.97 4.72
N ASP A 77 -24.41 -5.01 4.44
CA ASP A 77 -23.52 -5.17 3.28
C ASP A 77 -22.44 -4.09 3.13
N PHE A 78 -22.16 -3.35 4.22
CA PHE A 78 -21.21 -2.23 4.25
C PHE A 78 -21.53 -1.17 3.17
N ARG A 79 -22.81 -0.94 2.87
CA ARG A 79 -23.26 0.00 1.83
C ARG A 79 -22.69 1.40 2.02
N THR A 80 -22.67 1.92 3.24
CA THR A 80 -22.11 3.25 3.53
C THR A 80 -20.60 3.27 3.31
N LEU A 81 -19.87 2.24 3.72
CA LEU A 81 -18.43 2.13 3.48
C LEU A 81 -18.12 1.98 1.97
N ARG A 82 -18.91 1.19 1.24
CA ARG A 82 -18.78 1.05 -0.23
C ARG A 82 -18.99 2.38 -0.96
N ARG A 83 -19.97 3.18 -0.51
CA ARG A 83 -20.17 4.55 -1.04
C ARG A 83 -19.00 5.45 -0.70
N LEU A 84 -18.44 5.35 0.51
CA LEU A 84 -17.28 6.12 0.93
C LEU A 84 -16.07 5.83 0.04
N VAL A 85 -15.71 4.56 -0.16
CA VAL A 85 -14.50 4.21 -0.94
C VAL A 85 -14.64 4.50 -2.45
N THR A 86 -15.86 4.72 -2.92
CA THR A 86 -16.14 5.11 -4.30
C THR A 86 -16.36 6.62 -4.46
N SER A 87 -16.27 7.39 -3.37
CA SER A 87 -16.44 8.84 -3.41
C SER A 87 -15.25 9.52 -4.11
N LYS A 88 -15.53 10.65 -4.75
CA LYS A 88 -14.48 11.47 -5.35
C LYS A 88 -13.44 11.89 -4.31
N THR A 89 -13.89 12.34 -3.14
CA THR A 89 -13.05 12.78 -2.03
C THR A 89 -12.06 11.72 -1.60
N TYR A 90 -12.52 10.46 -1.47
CA TYR A 90 -11.63 9.36 -1.08
C TYR A 90 -10.65 9.00 -2.20
N LEU A 91 -11.11 8.94 -3.45
CA LEU A 91 -10.23 8.64 -4.59
C LEU A 91 -9.18 9.73 -4.80
N ASP A 92 -9.52 11.00 -4.57
CA ASP A 92 -8.57 12.11 -4.63
C ASP A 92 -7.55 12.03 -3.48
N PHE A 93 -8.00 11.69 -2.26
CA PHE A 93 -7.11 11.39 -1.12
C PHE A 93 -6.11 10.26 -1.46
N LEU A 94 -6.59 9.16 -2.04
CA LEU A 94 -5.72 8.04 -2.41
C LEU A 94 -4.68 8.45 -3.45
N ARG A 95 -5.08 9.16 -4.51
CA ARG A 95 -4.13 9.60 -5.56
C ARG A 95 -3.01 10.47 -5.02
N GLN A 96 -3.33 11.28 -4.00
CA GLN A 96 -2.38 12.18 -3.38
C GLN A 96 -1.44 11.46 -2.40
N ASN A 97 -1.96 10.56 -1.56
CA ASN A 97 -1.21 9.95 -0.45
C ASN A 97 -0.60 8.58 -0.81
N HIS A 98 -1.14 7.94 -1.85
CA HIS A 98 -0.69 6.65 -2.39
C HIS A 98 -0.52 6.78 -3.92
N PRO A 99 0.47 7.56 -4.40
CA PRO A 99 0.73 7.74 -5.82
C PRO A 99 1.34 6.46 -6.39
N ILE A 100 0.46 5.55 -6.79
CA ILE A 100 0.82 4.36 -7.58
C ILE A 100 0.71 4.79 -9.04
N GLU A 101 1.85 4.91 -9.73
CA GLU A 101 2.03 5.33 -11.14
C GLU A 101 0.71 5.52 -11.93
N ASP A 102 0.10 6.72 -11.80
CA ASP A 102 -0.95 7.36 -12.62
C ASP A 102 -2.15 6.54 -13.17
N ARG A 103 -2.54 5.37 -12.63
CA ARG A 103 -3.42 4.45 -13.40
C ARG A 103 -4.72 3.93 -12.77
N TYR A 104 -5.13 4.37 -11.58
CA TYR A 104 -6.41 3.91 -11.03
C TYR A 104 -7.51 4.98 -11.04
N GLN A 105 -8.65 4.61 -11.62
CA GLN A 105 -9.88 5.41 -11.60
C GLN A 105 -10.86 4.96 -10.50
N THR A 106 -10.67 3.76 -9.95
CA THR A 106 -11.57 3.13 -8.98
C THR A 106 -10.80 2.56 -7.80
N PHE A 107 -11.47 2.40 -6.66
CA PHE A 107 -10.90 1.75 -5.48
C PHE A 107 -10.51 0.31 -5.75
N ASP A 108 -11.31 -0.44 -6.51
CA ASP A 108 -10.97 -1.83 -6.87
C ASP A 108 -9.65 -1.92 -7.64
N ARG A 109 -9.38 -0.97 -8.56
CA ARG A 109 -8.11 -0.92 -9.27
C ARG A 109 -6.96 -0.49 -8.38
N PHE A 110 -7.17 0.48 -7.48
CA PHE A 110 -6.19 0.81 -6.46
C PHE A 110 -5.83 -0.43 -5.64
N TRP A 111 -6.83 -1.13 -5.09
CA TRP A 111 -6.63 -2.25 -4.21
C TRP A 111 -5.91 -3.40 -4.90
N GLN A 112 -6.26 -3.71 -6.16
CA GLN A 112 -5.57 -4.77 -6.92
C GLN A 112 -4.08 -4.50 -7.12
N ILE A 113 -3.66 -3.23 -7.22
CA ILE A 113 -2.24 -2.89 -7.38
C ILE A 113 -1.55 -2.79 -6.03
N ALA A 114 -2.21 -2.17 -5.05
CA ALA A 114 -1.66 -1.91 -3.72
C ALA A 114 -1.55 -3.18 -2.85
N ALA A 115 -2.55 -4.07 -2.93
CA ALA A 115 -2.60 -5.26 -2.09
C ALA A 115 -1.49 -6.27 -2.45
N SER A 116 -1.13 -6.35 -3.74
CA SER A 116 -0.03 -7.19 -4.22
C SER A 116 1.35 -6.55 -4.08
N HIS A 117 1.49 -5.43 -3.37
CA HIS A 117 2.76 -4.73 -3.32
C HIS A 117 3.85 -5.58 -2.62
N PRO A 118 5.04 -5.75 -3.21
CA PRO A 118 6.06 -6.68 -2.73
C PRO A 118 6.48 -6.46 -1.27
N SER A 119 6.40 -5.23 -0.77
CA SER A 119 6.84 -4.86 0.58
C SER A 119 6.19 -5.66 1.70
N ARG A 120 4.99 -6.21 1.50
CA ARG A 120 4.29 -6.98 2.54
C ARG A 120 4.87 -8.37 2.74
N TYR A 121 5.37 -9.02 1.68
CA TYR A 121 5.78 -10.42 1.72
C TYR A 121 7.28 -10.63 1.48
N MET A 122 7.96 -9.65 0.88
CA MET A 122 9.37 -9.78 0.48
C MET A 122 10.32 -10.03 1.65
N SER A 123 10.05 -9.46 2.84
CA SER A 123 10.89 -9.71 4.03
C SER A 123 10.84 -11.17 4.46
N PHE A 124 9.65 -11.77 4.48
CA PHE A 124 9.46 -13.21 4.74
C PHE A 124 10.12 -14.05 3.64
N LEU A 125 9.87 -13.71 2.37
CA LEU A 125 10.41 -14.45 1.23
C LEU A 125 11.94 -14.48 1.20
N LYS A 126 12.61 -13.39 1.59
CA LYS A 126 14.08 -13.34 1.68
C LYS A 126 14.68 -14.23 2.76
N VAL A 127 13.88 -14.63 3.75
CA VAL A 127 14.28 -15.60 4.77
C VAL A 127 14.10 -17.02 4.26
N GLN A 128 13.05 -17.26 3.48
CA GLN A 128 12.65 -18.61 3.05
C GLN A 128 13.25 -19.04 1.72
N LEU A 129 13.55 -18.10 0.81
CA LEU A 129 14.01 -18.34 -0.55
C LEU A 129 15.37 -17.67 -0.80
N GLU A 130 16.23 -18.29 -1.61
CA GLU A 130 17.58 -17.76 -1.89
C GLU A 130 17.53 -16.44 -2.69
N LYS A 131 16.63 -16.36 -3.67
CA LYS A 131 16.52 -15.22 -4.61
C LYS A 131 15.06 -14.92 -4.94
N PRO A 132 14.25 -14.48 -3.97
CA PRO A 132 12.87 -14.13 -4.25
C PRO A 132 12.78 -12.87 -5.11
N ASP A 133 11.73 -12.78 -5.92
CA ASP A 133 11.40 -11.60 -6.72
C ASP A 133 9.95 -11.13 -6.50
N GLU A 134 9.55 -10.11 -7.26
CA GLU A 134 8.22 -9.50 -7.13
C GLU A 134 7.08 -10.44 -7.54
N GLU A 135 7.34 -11.39 -8.45
CA GLU A 135 6.36 -12.40 -8.84
C GLU A 135 6.10 -13.37 -7.68
N ASP A 136 7.15 -13.78 -6.96
CA ASP A 136 7.00 -14.61 -5.76
C ASP A 136 6.15 -13.88 -4.70
N ALA A 137 6.37 -12.57 -4.51
CA ALA A 137 5.57 -11.77 -3.58
C ALA A 137 4.10 -11.64 -4.02
N ALA A 138 3.85 -11.47 -5.31
CA ALA A 138 2.49 -11.45 -5.86
C ALA A 138 1.79 -12.81 -5.69
N ASN A 139 2.51 -13.91 -5.88
CA ASN A 139 1.98 -15.26 -5.69
C ASN A 139 1.65 -15.53 -4.22
N VAL A 140 2.52 -15.14 -3.28
CA VAL A 140 2.23 -15.21 -1.84
C VAL A 140 1.02 -14.33 -1.47
N HIS A 141 0.88 -13.16 -2.07
CA HIS A 141 -0.30 -12.32 -1.87
C HIS A 141 -1.58 -13.04 -2.29
N LEU A 142 -1.60 -13.68 -3.47
CA LEU A 142 -2.74 -14.46 -3.93
C LEU A 142 -3.07 -15.62 -2.98
N PHE A 143 -2.05 -16.33 -2.48
CA PHE A 143 -2.24 -17.35 -1.45
C PHE A 143 -2.90 -16.77 -0.21
N ALA A 144 -2.41 -15.63 0.29
CA ALA A 144 -2.97 -14.96 1.46
C ALA A 144 -4.45 -14.58 1.27
N VAL A 145 -4.82 -14.08 0.09
CA VAL A 145 -6.21 -13.75 -0.26
C VAL A 145 -7.09 -14.99 -0.23
N HIS A 146 -6.68 -16.06 -0.91
CA HIS A 146 -7.46 -17.32 -0.94
C HIS A 146 -7.55 -17.95 0.45
N HIS A 147 -6.46 -17.95 1.22
CA HIS A 147 -6.42 -18.47 2.58
C HIS A 147 -7.44 -17.75 3.47
N ARG A 148 -7.39 -16.42 3.48
CA ARG A 148 -8.30 -15.58 4.28
C ARG A 148 -9.77 -15.81 3.92
N HIS A 149 -10.06 -15.91 2.63
CA HIS A 149 -11.41 -16.12 2.14
C HIS A 149 -11.94 -17.51 2.50
N VAL A 150 -11.10 -18.55 2.41
CA VAL A 150 -11.41 -19.91 2.90
C VAL A 150 -11.73 -19.89 4.39
N ILE A 151 -10.85 -19.32 5.22
CA ILE A 151 -11.03 -19.27 6.69
C ILE A 151 -12.31 -18.50 7.05
N THR A 152 -12.56 -17.37 6.40
CA THR A 152 -13.74 -16.55 6.67
C THR A 152 -15.01 -17.32 6.32
N ARG A 153 -15.08 -17.96 5.14
CA ARG A 153 -16.23 -18.79 4.73
C ARG A 153 -16.46 -20.02 5.60
N GLU A 154 -15.39 -20.71 6.00
CA GLU A 154 -15.49 -21.81 6.96
C GLU A 154 -16.08 -21.33 8.28
N TYR A 155 -15.67 -20.16 8.75
CA TYR A 155 -16.22 -19.54 9.95
C TYR A 155 -17.71 -19.18 9.80
N HIS A 156 -18.15 -18.79 8.59
CA HIS A 156 -19.57 -18.57 8.30
C HIS A 156 -20.41 -19.86 8.34
N GLY A 157 -19.78 -21.03 8.45
CA GLY A 157 -20.46 -22.31 8.35
C GLY A 157 -21.04 -22.53 6.94
N GLU A 158 -20.50 -21.85 5.94
CA GLU A 158 -20.81 -22.15 4.54
C GLU A 158 -20.42 -23.60 4.25
N ASP A 159 -21.21 -24.25 3.40
CA ASP A 159 -20.88 -25.60 2.94
C ASP A 159 -19.57 -25.53 2.14
N ARG A 160 -18.59 -26.38 2.49
CA ARG A 160 -17.29 -26.45 1.80
C ARG A 160 -17.44 -26.69 0.32
N ASP A 161 -18.49 -27.39 -0.11
CA ASP A 161 -18.77 -27.64 -1.52
C ASP A 161 -19.09 -26.32 -2.28
N LEU A 162 -19.53 -25.26 -1.59
CA LEU A 162 -19.84 -23.96 -2.17
C LEU A 162 -18.61 -23.07 -2.40
N PHE A 163 -17.46 -23.42 -1.82
CA PHE A 163 -16.21 -22.68 -1.97
C PHE A 163 -14.99 -23.59 -2.22
N GLN A 164 -15.25 -24.78 -2.76
CA GLN A 164 -14.21 -25.72 -3.17
C GLN A 164 -13.25 -25.12 -4.20
N ASP A 165 -13.73 -24.19 -5.04
CA ASP A 165 -12.92 -23.48 -6.01
C ASP A 165 -11.83 -22.61 -5.35
N GLU A 166 -12.09 -22.06 -4.16
CA GLU A 166 -11.13 -21.28 -3.39
C GLU A 166 -10.10 -22.16 -2.72
N TRP A 167 -10.51 -23.34 -2.23
CA TRP A 167 -9.58 -24.39 -1.80
C TRP A 167 -8.68 -24.88 -2.94
N GLU A 168 -9.24 -25.05 -4.14
CA GLU A 168 -8.46 -25.43 -5.32
C GLU A 168 -7.46 -24.34 -5.69
N LYS A 169 -7.87 -23.06 -5.68
CA LYS A 169 -6.96 -21.92 -5.91
C LYS A 169 -5.87 -21.82 -4.85
N LEU A 170 -6.16 -22.19 -3.60
CA LEU A 170 -5.15 -22.20 -2.52
C LEU A 170 -4.12 -23.30 -2.74
N MET A 171 -4.56 -24.51 -3.09
CA MET A 171 -3.71 -25.71 -3.19
C MET A 171 -3.01 -25.85 -4.55
N ASN A 172 -3.63 -25.38 -5.62
CA ASN A 172 -3.12 -25.47 -6.99
C ASN A 172 -2.84 -24.07 -7.58
N GLY A 173 -2.75 -23.05 -6.73
CA GLY A 173 -2.48 -21.68 -7.16
C GLY A 173 -1.01 -21.41 -7.47
N PRO A 174 -0.72 -20.21 -8.00
CA PRO A 174 0.63 -19.75 -8.32
C PRO A 174 1.64 -19.87 -7.17
N ALA A 175 1.20 -19.67 -5.91
CA ALA A 175 2.08 -19.82 -4.75
C ALA A 175 2.57 -21.26 -4.52
N VAL A 176 1.79 -22.27 -4.92
CA VAL A 176 2.17 -23.68 -4.77
C VAL A 176 2.88 -24.16 -6.02
N ILE A 177 2.33 -23.84 -7.20
CA ILE A 177 2.86 -24.30 -8.49
C ILE A 177 4.11 -23.51 -8.87
N ASP A 178 4.00 -22.20 -9.04
CA ASP A 178 5.08 -21.41 -9.66
C ASP A 178 6.27 -21.26 -8.72
N ILE A 179 6.03 -20.96 -7.43
CA ILE A 179 7.12 -20.94 -6.42
C ILE A 179 7.72 -22.35 -6.27
N GLY A 180 6.88 -23.38 -6.28
CA GLY A 180 7.30 -24.79 -6.27
C GLY A 180 8.32 -25.11 -7.35
N PHE A 181 7.95 -24.85 -8.61
CA PHE A 181 8.79 -25.14 -9.76
C PHE A 181 10.01 -24.21 -9.88
N LYS A 182 9.92 -23.00 -9.35
CA LYS A 182 11.01 -22.01 -9.42
C LYS A 182 12.08 -22.21 -8.36
N HIS A 183 11.68 -22.53 -7.12
CA HIS A 183 12.60 -22.53 -5.96
C HIS A 183 12.84 -23.91 -5.35
N PHE A 184 12.00 -24.90 -5.65
CA PHE A 184 12.06 -26.21 -5.00
C PHE A 184 12.31 -27.36 -5.99
N VAL A 185 12.77 -27.09 -7.21
CA VAL A 185 13.22 -28.15 -8.14
C VAL A 185 14.67 -28.50 -7.87
N ASP A 186 14.93 -29.80 -7.66
CA ASP A 186 16.29 -30.32 -7.64
C ASP A 186 16.87 -30.29 -9.06
N GLU A 187 17.79 -29.36 -9.32
CA GLU A 187 18.42 -29.20 -10.63
C GLU A 187 19.12 -30.47 -11.13
N ALA A 188 19.63 -31.33 -10.23
CA ALA A 188 20.36 -32.53 -10.60
C ALA A 188 19.42 -33.63 -11.14
N HIS A 189 18.18 -33.67 -10.66
CA HIS A 189 17.22 -34.73 -10.99
C HIS A 189 16.00 -34.24 -11.76
N ASN A 190 15.82 -32.91 -11.89
CA ASN A 190 14.64 -32.25 -12.45
C ASN A 190 13.33 -32.74 -11.78
N VAL A 191 13.38 -32.91 -10.45
CA VAL A 191 12.24 -33.37 -9.63
C VAL A 191 11.94 -32.33 -8.56
N LEU A 192 10.67 -32.05 -8.35
CA LEU A 192 10.20 -31.18 -7.28
C LEU A 192 10.52 -31.80 -5.90
N ASN A 193 11.23 -31.06 -5.07
CA ASN A 193 11.44 -31.37 -3.66
C ASN A 193 10.16 -31.07 -2.87
N GLY A 194 9.24 -32.04 -2.88
CA GLY A 194 7.94 -31.91 -2.21
C GLY A 194 8.04 -31.68 -0.70
N ALA A 195 9.12 -32.13 -0.03
CA ALA A 195 9.30 -31.91 1.40
C ALA A 195 9.59 -30.43 1.71
N HIS A 196 10.52 -29.81 0.99
CA HIS A 196 10.81 -28.38 1.17
C HIS A 196 9.62 -27.50 0.76
N LEU A 197 8.92 -27.85 -0.32
CA LEU A 197 7.70 -27.16 -0.69
C LEU A 197 6.62 -27.27 0.40
N ALA A 198 6.43 -28.44 0.99
CA ALA A 198 5.47 -28.63 2.09
C ALA A 198 5.84 -27.78 3.32
N PHE A 199 7.12 -27.70 3.68
CA PHE A 199 7.56 -26.81 4.75
C PHE A 199 7.32 -25.34 4.41
N PHE A 200 7.62 -24.91 3.19
CA PHE A 200 7.33 -23.55 2.74
C PHE A 200 5.84 -23.21 2.83
N ILE A 201 4.95 -24.14 2.44
CA ILE A 201 3.49 -23.96 2.54
C ILE A 201 3.03 -23.82 4.00
N ILE A 202 3.67 -24.51 4.95
CA ILE A 202 3.39 -24.33 6.37
C ILE A 202 3.84 -22.94 6.82
N GLU A 203 5.07 -22.54 6.49
CA GLU A 203 5.64 -21.24 6.87
C GLU A 203 4.84 -20.05 6.31
N ILE A 204 4.42 -20.11 5.04
CA ILE A 204 3.58 -19.06 4.45
C ILE A 204 2.20 -19.00 5.11
N THR A 205 1.61 -20.15 5.47
CA THR A 205 0.32 -20.19 6.19
C THR A 205 0.43 -19.50 7.54
N LEU A 206 1.45 -19.86 8.34
CA LEU A 206 1.71 -19.25 9.64
C LEU A 206 1.98 -17.75 9.53
N TYR A 207 2.71 -17.33 8.50
CA TYR A 207 2.99 -15.92 8.24
C TYR A 207 1.72 -15.15 7.84
N VAL A 208 0.84 -15.73 7.03
CA VAL A 208 -0.45 -15.14 6.67
C VAL A 208 -1.34 -14.97 7.90
N GLU A 209 -1.41 -15.97 8.79
CA GLU A 209 -2.14 -15.85 10.04
C GLU A 209 -1.58 -14.76 10.97
N GLU A 210 -0.25 -14.62 11.04
CA GLU A 210 0.38 -13.54 11.81
C GLU A 210 -0.04 -12.16 11.27
N ILE A 211 0.00 -12.00 9.95
CA ILE A 211 -0.46 -10.79 9.28
C ILE A 211 -1.94 -10.53 9.57
N GLU A 212 -2.80 -11.54 9.51
CA GLU A 212 -4.23 -11.41 9.81
C GLU A 212 -4.48 -10.99 11.25
N ARG A 213 -3.74 -11.55 12.21
CA ARG A 213 -3.83 -11.16 13.62
C ARG A 213 -3.37 -9.71 13.82
N ALA A 214 -2.33 -9.27 13.12
CA ALA A 214 -1.87 -7.89 13.14
C ALA A 214 -2.91 -6.93 12.53
N ASP A 215 -3.49 -7.29 11.39
CA ASP A 215 -4.59 -6.53 10.74
C ASP A 215 -5.80 -6.40 11.69
N ALA A 216 -6.21 -7.50 12.34
CA ALA A 216 -7.32 -7.53 13.28
C ALA A 216 -7.07 -6.66 14.51
N THR A 217 -5.85 -6.74 15.06
CA THR A 217 -5.44 -5.93 16.21
C THR A 217 -5.46 -4.44 15.85
N ARG A 218 -4.88 -4.06 14.71
CA ARG A 218 -4.85 -2.67 14.25
C ARG A 218 -6.26 -2.12 14.03
N ALA A 219 -7.14 -2.91 13.42
CA ALA A 219 -8.54 -2.52 13.25
C ALA A 219 -9.22 -2.33 14.62
N GLY A 220 -9.02 -3.28 15.56
CA GLY A 220 -9.52 -3.19 16.93
C GLY A 220 -9.05 -1.93 17.67
N GLU A 221 -7.76 -1.58 17.57
CA GLU A 221 -7.20 -0.36 18.18
C GLU A 221 -7.86 0.93 17.66
N LEU A 222 -8.20 0.98 16.36
CA LEU A 222 -8.93 2.12 15.80
C LEU A 222 -10.38 2.19 16.28
N PHE A 223 -11.03 1.03 16.44
CA PHE A 223 -12.38 0.94 17.02
C PHE A 223 -12.39 1.41 18.47
N ASP A 224 -11.41 1.00 19.28
CA ASP A 224 -11.28 1.45 20.67
C ASP A 224 -11.01 2.96 20.76
N LYS A 225 -10.21 3.50 19.84
CA LYS A 225 -9.81 4.92 19.85
C LYS A 225 -10.90 5.87 19.34
N TYR A 226 -11.58 5.53 18.25
CA TYR A 226 -12.49 6.44 17.54
C TYR A 226 -13.96 6.03 17.65
N GLY A 227 -14.25 4.82 18.13
CA GLY A 227 -15.58 4.24 18.17
C GLY A 227 -16.04 3.70 16.81
N ASP A 228 -17.04 2.82 16.85
CA ASP A 228 -17.55 2.04 15.71
C ASP A 228 -17.85 2.86 14.44
N GLN A 229 -18.35 4.09 14.61
CA GLN A 229 -18.80 4.93 13.50
C GLN A 229 -17.65 5.59 12.74
N ASP A 230 -16.59 5.95 13.45
CA ASP A 230 -15.50 6.76 12.91
C ASP A 230 -14.27 5.91 12.57
N ALA A 231 -14.11 4.76 13.25
CA ALA A 231 -12.94 3.89 13.11
C ALA A 231 -12.72 3.39 11.68
N LEU A 232 -13.78 3.00 10.95
CA LEU A 232 -13.63 2.54 9.57
C LEU A 232 -13.27 3.65 8.59
N ILE A 233 -13.64 4.90 8.88
CA ILE A 233 -13.22 6.04 8.07
C ILE A 233 -11.73 6.29 8.31
N TRP A 234 -11.29 6.29 9.57
CA TRP A 234 -9.87 6.38 9.92
C TRP A 234 -9.05 5.25 9.32
N LEU A 235 -9.56 4.01 9.40
CA LEU A 235 -8.91 2.85 8.80
C LEU A 235 -8.79 3.00 7.28
N ALA A 236 -9.80 3.56 6.60
CA ALA A 236 -9.73 3.84 5.18
C ALA A 236 -8.64 4.85 4.80
N LEU A 237 -8.34 5.80 5.68
CA LEU A 237 -7.30 6.79 5.46
C LEU A 237 -5.90 6.26 5.82
N GLU A 238 -5.79 5.42 6.85
CA GLU A 238 -4.51 4.91 7.36
C GLU A 238 -4.04 3.61 6.69
N ASP A 239 -4.98 2.74 6.30
CA ASP A 239 -4.71 1.46 5.63
C ASP A 239 -5.80 1.12 4.60
N PRO A 240 -5.76 1.76 3.42
CA PRO A 240 -6.71 1.50 2.33
C PRO A 240 -6.75 0.04 1.87
N VAL A 241 -5.64 -0.69 1.99
CA VAL A 241 -5.56 -2.10 1.58
C VAL A 241 -6.41 -2.96 2.52
N LEU A 242 -6.35 -2.70 3.83
CA LEU A 242 -7.15 -3.41 4.82
C LEU A 242 -8.65 -3.17 4.63
N ILE A 243 -9.08 -1.97 4.23
CA ILE A 243 -10.49 -1.74 3.87
C ILE A 243 -10.93 -2.61 2.70
N GLY A 244 -10.07 -2.81 1.69
CA GLY A 244 -10.42 -3.66 0.57
C GLY A 244 -10.54 -5.14 0.95
N TYR A 245 -9.73 -5.63 1.91
CA TYR A 245 -9.96 -6.96 2.51
C TYR A 245 -11.30 -6.99 3.23
N ILE A 246 -11.59 -6.00 4.08
CA ILE A 246 -12.84 -5.94 4.85
C ILE A 246 -14.07 -6.01 3.92
N LEU A 247 -14.05 -5.25 2.83
CA LEU A 247 -15.14 -5.19 1.87
C LEU A 247 -15.30 -6.45 1.00
N LYS A 248 -14.29 -7.31 0.95
CA LYS A 248 -14.30 -8.54 0.14
C LYS A 248 -14.60 -9.78 0.98
N ASP A 249 -14.06 -9.84 2.18
CA ASP A 249 -14.02 -11.06 2.98
C ASP A 249 -15.20 -11.13 3.95
N PHE A 250 -15.66 -10.01 4.51
CA PHE A 250 -16.73 -10.02 5.49
C PHE A 250 -18.11 -9.82 4.85
N THR A 251 -19.03 -10.75 5.15
CA THR A 251 -20.42 -10.67 4.70
C THR A 251 -21.25 -9.68 5.52
N ASP A 252 -20.90 -9.45 6.79
CA ASP A 252 -21.61 -8.54 7.68
C ASP A 252 -20.73 -7.99 8.82
N THR A 253 -21.29 -7.02 9.53
CA THR A 253 -20.67 -6.35 10.67
C THR A 253 -20.35 -7.28 11.84
N GLN A 254 -21.20 -8.25 12.17
CA GLN A 254 -20.97 -9.13 13.32
C GLN A 254 -19.74 -9.99 13.11
N VAL A 255 -19.54 -10.43 11.87
CA VAL A 255 -18.42 -11.25 11.44
C VAL A 255 -17.12 -10.45 11.53
N LEU A 256 -17.12 -9.21 11.01
CA LEU A 256 -16.00 -8.28 11.17
C LEU A 256 -15.64 -8.06 12.66
N LEU A 257 -16.64 -7.81 13.52
CA LEU A 257 -16.43 -7.62 14.95
C LEU A 257 -15.85 -8.86 15.65
N LYS A 258 -16.25 -10.06 15.22
CA LYS A 258 -15.70 -11.33 15.73
C LYS A 258 -14.26 -11.55 15.27
N TRP A 259 -13.94 -11.23 14.03
CA TRP A 259 -12.58 -11.27 13.50
C TRP A 259 -11.66 -10.34 14.29
N MET A 260 -12.07 -9.07 14.50
CA MET A 260 -11.30 -8.13 15.33
C MET A 260 -11.11 -8.61 16.78
N ALA A 261 -12.08 -9.34 17.32
CA ALA A 261 -11.97 -9.96 18.64
C ALA A 261 -11.09 -11.23 18.67
N GLY A 262 -10.42 -11.58 17.56
CA GLY A 262 -9.54 -12.74 17.44
C GLY A 262 -10.27 -14.09 17.53
N LYS A 263 -11.58 -14.13 17.26
CA LYS A 263 -12.41 -15.35 17.41
C LYS A 263 -12.36 -16.28 16.19
N PHE A 264 -11.60 -15.92 15.16
CA PHE A 264 -11.44 -16.73 13.94
C PHE A 264 -10.28 -17.73 14.09
N HIS A 265 -9.33 -17.42 14.98
CA HIS A 265 -8.08 -18.15 15.15
C HIS A 265 -8.04 -18.94 16.48
N GLN A 266 -9.21 -19.18 17.10
CA GLN A 266 -9.38 -19.95 18.36
C GLN A 266 -9.92 -21.35 18.07
#